data_AF-A0A7Y9FCA9-F1
#
_entry.id   AF-A0A7Y9FCA9-F1
#
_cell.length_a   1.000
_cell.length_b   1.000
_cell.length_c   1.000
_cell.angle_alpha   90.00
_cell.angle_beta   90.00
_cell.angle_gamma   90.00
#
_symmetry.space_group_name_H-M   'P 1'
#
loop_
_entity.id
_entity.type
_entity.pdbx_description
1 polymer ?
#
loop_
_entity_poly.entity_id
_entity_poly.type
_entity_poly.pdbx_seq_one_letter_code
_entity_poly.pdbx_strand_id
1 'polypeptide(L)' 'MSEAPTSTAGSTEPYRTAGPAGPGTGDSAVDEALLAVVDVDQLPLREQLSVFEAVHGALQDRLADAEG' A
#
# COMPACT_ATOMS: atom_id res chain seq x y z
N MET A 1 36.84 25.33 -17.05
CA MET A 1 35.53 25.68 -17.65
C MET A 1 34.84 24.37 -18.00
N SER A 2 33.63 24.21 -17.46
CA SER A 2 32.56 23.26 -17.82
C SER A 2 32.86 21.76 -17.87
N GLU A 3 32.55 21.05 -16.79
CA GLU A 3 31.69 19.87 -16.94
C GLU A 3 30.31 20.22 -16.39
N ALA A 4 29.29 20.04 -17.23
CA ALA A 4 27.91 20.31 -16.90
C ALA A 4 27.41 19.31 -15.83
N PRO A 5 26.49 19.70 -14.94
CA PRO A 5 25.79 18.73 -14.13
C PRO A 5 24.91 17.89 -15.05
N THR A 6 25.25 16.63 -15.30
CA THR A 6 24.27 15.67 -15.83
C THR A 6 23.26 15.40 -14.73
N SER A 7 22.25 16.26 -14.73
CA SER A 7 20.98 16.06 -14.07
C SER A 7 20.47 14.67 -14.44
N THR A 8 20.58 13.71 -13.52
CA THR A 8 19.75 12.49 -13.52
C THR A 8 18.32 12.94 -13.22
N ALA A 9 17.75 13.66 -14.19
CA ALA A 9 16.36 14.03 -14.22
C ALA A 9 15.56 12.78 -14.58
N GLY A 10 14.74 12.37 -13.63
CA GLY A 10 13.50 11.65 -13.91
C GLY A 10 13.68 10.18 -14.29
N SER A 11 13.84 9.33 -13.27
CA SER A 11 13.05 8.10 -13.27
C SER A 11 11.73 8.41 -12.57
N THR A 12 10.93 9.32 -13.17
CA THR A 12 9.49 9.36 -12.88
C THR A 12 8.93 8.14 -13.59
N GLU A 13 9.15 6.96 -13.01
CA GLU A 13 8.23 5.86 -13.29
C GLU A 13 6.86 6.43 -12.92
N PRO A 14 5.91 6.56 -13.86
CA PRO A 14 4.55 6.90 -13.48
C PRO A 14 4.17 5.82 -12.49
N TYR A 15 3.88 6.23 -11.24
CA TYR A 15 3.49 5.35 -10.15
C TYR A 15 2.70 4.20 -10.74
N ARG A 16 3.29 3.00 -10.74
CA ARG A 16 2.68 1.81 -11.35
C ARG A 16 1.29 1.74 -10.75
N THR A 17 0.28 2.15 -11.53
CA THR A 17 -1.12 1.98 -11.18
C THR A 17 -1.23 0.52 -10.79
N ALA A 18 -1.64 0.27 -9.55
CA ALA A 18 -1.80 -1.08 -9.05
C ALA A 18 -2.63 -1.82 -10.11
N GLY A 19 -2.01 -2.81 -10.75
CA GLY A 19 -2.70 -3.65 -11.71
C GLY A 19 -3.92 -4.30 -11.04
N PRO A 20 -4.85 -4.88 -11.83
CA PRO A 20 -6.05 -5.50 -11.27
C PRO A 20 -5.66 -6.37 -10.08
N ALA A 21 -6.37 -6.18 -8.96
CA ALA A 21 -6.12 -6.87 -7.70
C ALA A 21 -5.68 -8.31 -7.99
N GLY A 22 -4.43 -8.62 -7.65
CA GLY A 22 -3.83 -9.92 -7.94
C GLY A 22 -4.66 -11.06 -7.35
N PRO A 23 -4.32 -12.32 -7.63
CA PRO A 23 -4.96 -13.45 -6.97
C PRO A 23 -4.93 -13.21 -5.44
N GLY A 24 -6.09 -13.36 -4.80
CA GLY A 24 -6.25 -13.12 -3.35
C GLY A 24 -5.22 -13.90 -2.53
N THR A 25 -4.98 -13.44 -1.32
CA THR A 25 -3.97 -14.03 -0.42
C THR A 25 -4.31 -15.45 0.01
N GLY A 26 -5.55 -15.89 -0.26
CA GLY A 26 -6.06 -17.20 0.14
C GLY A 26 -6.61 -17.20 1.57
N ASP A 27 -6.55 -16.05 2.25
CA ASP A 27 -7.07 -15.82 3.58
C ASP A 27 -8.13 -14.72 3.52
N SER A 28 -9.39 -15.10 3.79
CA SER A 28 -10.52 -14.18 3.68
C SER A 28 -10.44 -13.00 4.64
N ALA A 29 -9.83 -13.16 5.83
CA ALA A 29 -9.68 -12.05 6.76
C ALA A 29 -8.62 -11.06 6.28
N VAL A 30 -7.53 -11.56 5.69
CA VAL A 30 -6.50 -10.72 5.07
C VAL A 30 -7.04 -10.03 3.82
N ASP A 31 -7.78 -10.76 2.98
CA ASP A 31 -8.37 -10.20 1.75
C ASP A 31 -9.38 -9.09 2.06
N GLU A 32 -10.24 -9.26 3.06
CA GLU A 32 -11.16 -8.22 3.55
C GLU A 32 -10.42 -6.99 4.11
N ALA A 33 -9.37 -7.19 4.90
CA ALA A 33 -8.58 -6.08 5.43
C ALA A 33 -7.91 -5.30 4.28
N LEU A 34 -7.42 -5.98 3.24
CA LEU A 34 -6.77 -5.34 2.09
C LEU A 34 -7.76 -4.56 1.20
N LEU A 35 -9.04 -4.94 1.17
CA LEU A 35 -10.07 -4.17 0.46
C LEU A 35 -10.21 -2.74 1.00
N ALA A 36 -9.98 -2.51 2.29
CA ALA A 36 -10.04 -1.18 2.89
C ALA A 36 -8.95 -0.22 2.37
N VAL A 37 -7.88 -0.76 1.77
CA VAL A 37 -6.77 0.03 1.20
C VAL A 37 -7.05 0.42 -0.26
N VAL A 38 -8.04 -0.20 -0.91
CA VAL A 38 -8.45 0.15 -2.26
C VAL A 38 -9.02 1.58 -2.25
N ASP A 39 -8.50 2.44 -3.12
CA ASP A 39 -8.84 3.87 -3.23
C ASP A 39 -8.50 4.75 -2.01
N VAL A 40 -7.68 4.26 -1.08
CA VAL A 40 -7.22 5.06 0.09
C VAL A 40 -6.53 6.35 -0.35
N ASP A 41 -5.92 6.38 -1.54
CA ASP A 41 -5.24 7.56 -2.08
C ASP A 41 -6.19 8.74 -2.36
N GLN A 42 -7.49 8.48 -2.45
CA GLN A 42 -8.53 9.50 -2.65
C GLN A 42 -8.95 10.18 -1.33
N LEU A 43 -8.55 9.66 -0.16
CA LEU A 43 -8.90 10.21 1.14
C LEU A 43 -7.93 11.32 1.59
N PRO A 44 -8.33 12.23 2.49
CA PRO A 44 -7.41 13.13 3.17
C PRO A 44 -6.33 12.37 3.95
N LEU A 45 -5.09 12.88 3.98
CA LEU A 45 -3.94 12.19 4.60
C LEU A 45 -4.20 11.64 6.02
N ARG A 46 -4.95 12.38 6.84
CA ARG A 46 -5.30 11.93 8.20
C ARG A 46 -6.17 10.68 8.18
N GLU A 47 -7.11 10.60 7.24
CA GLU A 47 -7.99 9.45 7.05
C GLU A 47 -7.23 8.28 6.41
N GLN A 48 -6.31 8.55 5.49
CA GLN A 48 -5.41 7.53 4.94
C GLN A 48 -4.63 6.82 6.05
N LEU A 49 -4.02 7.58 6.97
CA LEU A 49 -3.28 7.03 8.10
C LEU A 49 -4.16 6.17 9.00
N SER A 50 -5.39 6.62 9.30
CA SER A 50 -6.33 5.82 10.09
C SER A 50 -6.71 4.50 9.41
N VAL A 51 -6.87 4.49 8.09
CA VAL A 51 -7.12 3.26 7.32
C VAL A 51 -5.92 2.32 7.40
N PHE A 52 -4.70 2.83 7.21
CA PHE A 52 -3.48 2.00 7.30
C PHE A 52 -3.27 1.42 8.70
N GLU A 53 -3.51 2.20 9.76
CA GLU A 53 -3.41 1.72 11.15
C GLU A 53 -4.43 0.61 11.43
N ALA A 54 -5.67 0.77 10.96
CA ALA A 54 -6.73 -0.24 11.13
C ALA A 54 -6.39 -1.55 10.40
N VAL A 55 -5.91 -1.46 9.16
CA VAL A 55 -5.47 -2.62 8.36
C VAL A 55 -4.31 -3.32 9.09
N HIS A 56 -3.31 -2.55 9.55
CA HIS A 56 -2.18 -3.12 10.26
C HIS A 56 -2.59 -3.89 11.53
N GLY A 57 -3.51 -3.32 12.32
CA GLY A 57 -4.07 -4.00 13.49
C GLY A 57 -4.79 -5.30 13.14
N ALA A 58 -5.66 -5.29 12.13
CA ALA A 58 -6.38 -6.48 11.70
C ALA A 58 -5.44 -7.61 11.22
N LEU A 59 -4.37 -7.25 10.51
CA LEU A 59 -3.35 -8.21 10.07
C LEU A 59 -2.55 -8.77 11.26
N GLN A 60 -2.23 -7.93 12.24
CA GLN A 60 -1.55 -8.36 13.47
C GLN A 60 -2.42 -9.32 14.30
N ASP A 61 -3.71 -9.02 14.44
CA ASP A 61 -4.66 -9.90 15.14
C ASP A 61 -4.77 -11.25 14.43
N ARG A 62 -4.86 -11.24 13.09
CA ARG A 62 -4.90 -12.47 12.29
C ARG A 62 -3.61 -13.29 12.42
N LEU A 63 -2.45 -12.65 12.49
CA LEU A 63 -1.18 -13.33 12.72
C LEU A 63 -1.12 -13.96 14.12
N ALA A 64 -1.58 -13.23 15.14
CA ALA A 64 -1.64 -13.75 16.50
C ALA A 64 -2.57 -14.97 16.63
N ASP A 65 -3.71 -14.97 15.94
CA ASP A 65 -4.63 -16.12 15.87
C ASP A 65 -4.04 -17.32 15.12
N ALA A 66 -3.15 -17.09 14.13
CA ALA A 66 -2.46 -18.17 13.43
C ALA A 66 -1.35 -18.84 14.27
N GLU A 67 -0.74 -18.08 15.19
CA GLU A 67 0.41 -18.51 16.00
C GLU A 67 0.00 -19.11 17.37
N GLY A 68 -1.26 -18.98 17.78
CA GLY A 68 -1.81 -19.48 19.05
C GLY A 68 -2.40 -20.89 18.97
#